data_AF-A0A528A0U8-F1
#
_entry.id   AF-A0A528A0U8-F1
#
_cell.length_a   1.000
_cell.length_b   1.000
_cell.length_c   1.000
_cell.angle_alpha   90.00
_cell.angle_beta   90.00
_cell.angle_gamma   90.00
#
_symmetry.space_group_name_H-M   'P 1'
#
loop_
_entity.id
_entity.type
_entity.pdbx_description
1 polymer ?
#
loop_
_entity_poly.entity_id
_entity_poly.type
_entity_poly.pdbx_seq_one_letter_code
_entity_poly.pdbx_strand_id
1 'polypeptide(L)'
;MRNIDVRGKAPMPFASAMDRDTTDDPPAGPLVRLEEAGGASSSVVEQTRSEFQAPRAREEQPSSILSLLFEQGDTAERLIPIDLLSLTQSSPELRAVVQLTPAYQERYQRAVRVQAIWNRLTEQQSGANPSAGLMYSGVIQSLAHNFNCLLSAQKVALVALVEGLDDPEMRNSALEEIGADLAGLPPELQQRLVALAEGLEDAEDCVFVLRGFGTGVAGLAPELQQRLLVLADGIDEPNYRALALSALGAGVTGLTP
;
A
#
# COMPACT_ATOMS: atom_id res chain seq x y z
N MET A 1 -45.38 -20.82 -27.43
CA MET A 1 -45.71 -21.52 -26.16
C MET A 1 -44.59 -21.15 -25.19
N ARG A 2 -44.67 -20.06 -24.41
CA ARG A 2 -45.43 -19.79 -23.16
C ARG A 2 -45.19 -20.82 -22.05
N ASN A 3 -44.53 -20.35 -20.97
CA ASN A 3 -44.72 -20.61 -19.52
C ASN A 3 -43.40 -20.17 -18.83
N ILE A 4 -43.20 -18.90 -18.45
CA ILE A 4 -43.64 -18.25 -17.19
C ILE A 4 -44.41 -19.15 -16.22
N ASP A 5 -43.78 -19.42 -15.08
CA ASP A 5 -44.49 -19.59 -13.82
C ASP A 5 -43.90 -18.67 -12.75
N VAL A 6 -44.82 -18.12 -11.98
CA VAL A 6 -44.68 -17.06 -11.00
C VAL A 6 -44.80 -17.73 -9.63
N ARG A 7 -44.34 -17.02 -8.58
CA ARG A 7 -44.94 -17.03 -7.23
C ARG A 7 -44.22 -17.89 -6.18
N GLY A 8 -43.57 -17.18 -5.26
CA GLY A 8 -43.16 -17.70 -3.95
C GLY A 8 -42.84 -16.56 -3.00
N LYS A 9 -43.86 -15.79 -2.59
CA LYS A 9 -43.79 -14.79 -1.52
C LYS A 9 -43.31 -15.45 -0.21
N ALA A 10 -42.43 -14.75 0.51
CA ALA A 10 -42.00 -15.05 1.87
C ALA A 10 -43.16 -15.08 2.88
N PRO A 11 -42.90 -15.68 4.05
CA PRO A 11 -43.34 -15.09 5.30
C PRO A 11 -42.18 -14.94 6.31
N MET A 12 -41.97 -13.69 6.75
CA MET A 12 -41.41 -13.40 8.08
C MET A 12 -42.42 -13.80 9.15
N PRO A 13 -41.93 -14.31 10.29
CA PRO A 13 -42.32 -13.76 11.60
C PRO A 13 -41.15 -13.83 12.61
N PHE A 14 -41.11 -13.20 13.79
CA PHE A 14 -41.89 -12.17 14.49
C PHE A 14 -40.92 -11.64 15.57
N ALA A 15 -40.92 -10.34 15.82
CA ALA A 15 -40.34 -9.75 17.01
C ALA A 15 -41.25 -9.96 18.23
N SER A 16 -40.66 -10.18 19.40
CA SER A 16 -41.18 -9.83 20.74
C SER A 16 -39.93 -9.73 21.64
N ALA A 17 -39.50 -8.57 22.13
CA ALA A 17 -40.13 -7.65 23.09
C ALA A 17 -40.07 -8.17 24.55
N MET A 18 -39.68 -7.25 25.45
CA MET A 18 -39.54 -7.31 26.92
C MET A 18 -38.19 -7.86 27.43
N ASP A 19 -37.45 -7.20 28.33
CA ASP A 19 -37.87 -6.25 29.36
C ASP A 19 -36.93 -5.06 29.62
N ARG A 20 -37.55 -3.96 30.04
CA ARG A 20 -36.98 -2.81 30.73
C ARG A 20 -36.92 -3.10 32.22
N ASP A 21 -35.84 -2.72 32.89
CA ASP A 21 -35.74 -1.97 34.16
C ASP A 21 -34.24 -2.00 34.51
N THR A 22 -33.56 -0.96 34.98
CA THR A 22 -33.80 -0.24 36.23
C THR A 22 -32.99 1.08 36.19
N THR A 23 -33.61 2.16 36.68
CA THR A 23 -33.09 3.37 37.36
C THR A 23 -31.58 3.44 37.66
N ASP A 24 -30.88 4.58 37.58
CA ASP A 24 -31.14 5.83 38.31
C ASP A 24 -30.28 7.01 37.79
N ASP A 25 -30.81 8.21 38.03
CA ASP A 25 -30.29 9.55 37.67
C ASP A 25 -29.17 10.05 38.64
N PRO A 26 -28.53 11.22 38.39
CA PRO A 26 -27.23 11.64 38.90
C PRO A 26 -27.32 12.44 40.22
N PRO A 27 -26.19 12.91 40.79
CA PRO A 27 -26.22 14.05 41.69
C PRO A 27 -25.49 15.28 41.13
N ALA A 28 -26.19 16.40 41.24
CA ALA A 28 -25.71 17.77 41.07
C ALA A 28 -25.06 18.32 42.35
N GLY A 29 -24.01 19.14 42.18
CA GLY A 29 -23.60 20.25 43.08
C GLY A 29 -23.02 19.91 44.47
N PRO A 30 -22.33 20.85 45.16
CA PRO A 30 -22.68 22.27 45.19
C PRO A 30 -21.54 23.31 45.04
N LEU A 31 -22.00 24.56 44.99
CA LEU A 31 -21.39 25.89 44.91
C LEU A 31 -20.33 26.29 45.97
N VAL A 32 -19.76 27.49 45.71
CA VAL A 32 -19.13 28.49 46.61
C VAL A 32 -17.59 28.49 46.51
N ARG A 33 -16.89 29.56 46.09
CA ARG A 33 -16.92 30.92 46.65
C ARG A 33 -16.33 32.00 45.71
N LEU A 34 -16.92 33.18 45.79
CA LEU A 34 -16.52 34.48 45.22
C LEU A 34 -15.45 35.18 46.09
N GLU A 35 -14.99 36.34 45.58
CA GLU A 35 -14.20 37.44 46.20
C GLU A 35 -12.71 37.40 45.87
N GLU A 36 -12.17 38.24 44.97
CA GLU A 36 -12.19 39.71 44.76
C GLU A 36 -10.97 40.44 45.35
N ALA A 37 -10.43 41.29 44.48
CA ALA A 37 -9.80 42.60 44.72
C ALA A 37 -8.39 42.68 45.31
N GLY A 38 -7.54 43.42 44.58
CA GLY A 38 -6.47 44.19 45.21
C GLY A 38 -5.35 44.66 44.28
N GLY A 39 -5.52 45.83 43.64
CA GLY A 39 -4.41 46.76 43.43
C GLY A 39 -4.00 47.13 42.01
N ALA A 40 -4.62 48.19 41.48
CA ALA A 40 -4.03 49.13 40.51
C ALA A 40 -2.77 49.83 41.11
N SER A 41 -1.83 50.47 40.43
CA SER A 41 -1.89 51.50 39.37
C SER A 41 -0.47 51.71 38.78
N SER A 42 -0.33 51.85 37.46
CA SER A 42 -0.07 53.10 36.71
C SER A 42 1.20 53.90 37.06
N SER A 43 2.10 54.07 36.08
CA SER A 43 2.81 55.35 35.88
C SER A 43 3.23 55.55 34.43
N VAL A 44 2.72 56.66 33.89
CA VAL A 44 3.08 57.41 32.68
C VAL A 44 4.56 57.78 32.64
N VAL A 45 5.19 57.79 31.45
CA VAL A 45 5.96 58.92 30.84
C VAL A 45 6.20 58.60 29.34
N GLU A 46 5.69 59.45 28.46
CA GLU A 46 6.12 59.59 27.05
C GLU A 46 7.56 60.15 27.00
N GLN A 47 8.44 59.64 26.13
CA GLN A 47 9.35 60.50 25.34
C GLN A 47 10.10 59.73 24.23
N THR A 48 9.70 60.01 22.98
CA THR A 48 10.52 60.29 21.78
C THR A 48 11.53 59.28 21.18
N ARG A 49 11.32 59.09 19.86
CA ARG A 49 12.32 59.13 18.75
C ARG A 49 12.87 57.79 18.23
N SER A 50 12.33 57.42 17.05
CA SER A 50 13.02 57.01 15.81
C SER A 50 14.26 56.11 15.92
N GLU A 51 14.17 54.89 15.35
CA GLU A 51 14.87 54.59 14.09
C GLU A 51 14.48 53.20 13.55
N PHE A 52 14.31 53.16 12.24
CA PHE A 52 14.14 51.98 11.40
C PHE A 52 15.25 50.96 11.65
N GLN A 53 14.90 49.70 11.95
CA GLN A 53 15.72 48.54 11.58
C GLN A 53 14.86 47.30 11.33
N ALA A 54 15.20 46.63 10.23
CA ALA A 54 14.42 45.73 9.41
C ALA A 54 13.81 44.52 10.14
N PRO A 55 12.73 43.91 9.58
CA PRO A 55 12.28 42.61 10.03
C PRO A 55 13.41 41.61 9.79
N ARG A 56 13.82 40.90 10.85
CA ARG A 56 14.64 39.69 10.70
C ARG A 56 13.95 38.80 9.68
N ALA A 57 14.59 38.64 8.53
CA ALA A 57 14.21 37.70 7.51
C ALA A 57 14.01 36.34 8.21
N ARG A 58 12.75 35.94 8.28
CA ARG A 58 12.38 34.55 8.45
C ARG A 58 13.06 33.86 7.27
N GLU A 59 13.92 32.88 7.54
CA GLU A 59 14.51 32.02 6.52
C GLU A 59 13.39 31.27 5.81
N GLU A 60 12.77 31.92 4.82
CA GLU A 60 11.96 31.27 3.79
C GLU A 60 12.93 30.60 2.81
N GLN A 61 13.48 29.46 3.23
CA GLN A 61 14.14 28.51 2.32
C GLN A 61 13.31 27.22 2.02
N PRO A 62 11.97 27.22 1.90
CA PRO A 62 11.28 26.05 1.34
C PRO A 62 11.21 26.05 -0.19
N SER A 63 11.29 27.21 -0.85
CA SER A 63 11.07 27.31 -2.31
C SER A 63 12.24 26.82 -3.15
N SER A 64 13.48 27.08 -2.73
CA SER A 64 14.66 26.80 -3.54
C SER A 64 14.93 25.30 -3.73
N ILE A 65 14.71 24.48 -2.71
CA ILE A 65 14.93 23.03 -2.79
C ILE A 65 13.86 22.37 -3.64
N LEU A 66 12.60 22.80 -3.53
CA LEU A 66 11.50 22.26 -4.32
C LEU A 66 11.61 22.67 -5.79
N SER A 67 11.90 23.94 -6.08
CA SER A 67 12.19 24.37 -7.45
C SER A 67 13.38 23.61 -8.04
N LEU A 68 14.47 23.40 -7.30
CA LEU A 68 15.61 22.60 -7.78
C LEU A 68 15.27 21.11 -7.98
N LEU A 69 14.48 20.52 -7.09
CA LEU A 69 13.99 19.14 -7.20
C LEU A 69 13.05 18.94 -8.38
N PHE A 70 12.46 19.98 -8.97
CA PHE A 70 11.48 19.84 -10.06
C PHE A 70 11.88 20.52 -11.37
N GLU A 71 12.84 21.47 -11.36
CA GLU A 71 13.40 22.09 -12.57
C GLU A 71 14.48 21.24 -13.25
N GLN A 72 15.19 20.38 -12.50
CA GLN A 72 15.98 19.33 -13.12
C GLN A 72 15.02 18.23 -13.58
N GLY A 73 14.59 18.28 -14.85
CA GLY A 73 13.65 17.32 -15.46
C GLY A 73 14.03 15.82 -15.35
N ASP A 74 15.20 15.51 -14.80
CA ASP A 74 15.72 14.17 -14.45
C ASP A 74 15.13 13.61 -13.12
N THR A 75 14.63 14.46 -12.22
CA THR A 75 14.01 14.03 -10.97
C THR A 75 12.59 13.48 -11.16
N ALA A 76 11.99 13.75 -12.33
CA ALA A 76 10.68 13.22 -12.69
C ALA A 76 10.67 11.70 -12.80
N GLU A 77 11.82 11.08 -13.01
CA GLU A 77 11.99 9.64 -12.94
C GLU A 77 12.17 9.13 -11.51
N ARG A 78 12.71 9.95 -10.59
CA ARG A 78 13.21 9.49 -9.27
C ARG A 78 12.12 9.21 -8.24
N LEU A 79 11.03 9.96 -8.23
CA LEU A 79 9.98 9.77 -7.23
C LEU A 79 8.97 8.71 -7.68
N ILE A 80 8.87 7.65 -6.87
CA ILE A 80 7.87 6.61 -7.06
C ILE A 80 6.47 7.14 -6.70
N PRO A 81 5.39 6.56 -7.28
CA PRO A 81 4.02 7.03 -7.08
C PRO A 81 3.61 7.19 -5.62
N ILE A 82 3.95 6.23 -4.74
CA ILE A 82 3.56 6.30 -3.33
C ILE A 82 4.24 7.45 -2.58
N ASP A 83 5.50 7.75 -2.90
CA ASP A 83 6.23 8.86 -2.29
C ASP A 83 5.63 10.22 -2.71
N LEU A 84 5.22 10.35 -3.98
CA LEU A 84 4.50 11.54 -4.46
C LEU A 84 3.18 11.74 -3.72
N LEU A 85 2.44 10.66 -3.46
CA LEU A 85 1.21 10.72 -2.68
C LEU A 85 1.48 11.18 -1.24
N SER A 86 2.49 10.60 -0.57
CA SER A 86 2.86 10.99 0.79
C SER A 86 3.32 12.46 0.87
N LEU A 87 4.14 12.91 -0.09
CA LEU A 87 4.66 14.27 -0.13
C LEU A 87 3.56 15.32 -0.33
N THR A 88 2.63 15.09 -1.26
CA THR A 88 1.51 16.01 -1.54
C THR A 88 0.46 16.08 -0.43
N GLN A 89 0.39 15.08 0.45
CA GLN A 89 -0.39 15.15 1.68
C GLN A 89 0.26 16.07 2.71
N SER A 90 1.59 16.10 2.76
CA SER A 90 2.36 16.88 3.73
C SER A 90 2.63 18.34 3.34
N SER A 91 2.61 18.69 2.04
CA SER A 91 2.87 20.06 1.56
C SER A 91 1.87 20.55 0.51
N PRO A 92 1.23 21.72 0.72
CA PRO A 92 0.34 22.33 -0.27
C PRO A 92 1.10 22.90 -1.48
N GLU A 93 2.36 23.32 -1.32
CA GLU A 93 3.19 23.82 -2.41
C GLU A 93 3.55 22.69 -3.39
N LEU A 94 3.95 21.53 -2.85
CA LEU A 94 4.21 20.32 -3.65
C LEU A 94 2.99 19.86 -4.42
N ARG A 95 1.80 20.00 -3.83
CA ARG A 95 0.55 19.69 -4.49
C ARG A 95 0.33 20.56 -5.74
N ALA A 96 0.63 21.85 -5.66
CA ALA A 96 0.52 22.75 -6.81
C ALA A 96 1.50 22.35 -7.93
N VAL A 97 2.73 21.99 -7.60
CA VAL A 97 3.74 21.54 -8.57
C VAL A 97 3.33 20.24 -9.29
N VAL A 98 2.85 19.25 -8.53
CA VAL A 98 2.36 17.97 -9.09
C VAL A 98 1.18 18.17 -10.04
N GLN A 99 0.29 19.13 -9.76
CA GLN A 99 -0.85 19.44 -10.64
C GLN A 99 -0.44 20.12 -11.95
N LEU A 100 0.69 20.83 -11.97
CA LEU A 100 1.16 21.56 -13.15
C LEU A 100 2.02 20.71 -14.09
N THR A 101 2.43 19.50 -13.65
CA THR A 101 3.30 18.61 -14.42
C THR A 101 2.58 17.29 -14.76
N PRO A 102 2.24 17.05 -16.03
CA PRO A 102 1.42 15.88 -16.43
C PRO A 102 1.99 14.51 -16.01
N ALA A 103 3.31 14.33 -16.07
CA ALA A 103 3.96 13.07 -15.69
C ALA A 103 3.81 12.76 -14.19
N TYR A 104 3.97 13.77 -13.32
CA TYR A 104 3.74 13.60 -11.88
C TYR A 104 2.27 13.42 -11.56
N GLN A 105 1.39 14.14 -12.26
CA GLN A 105 -0.04 13.98 -12.10
C GLN A 105 -0.48 12.55 -12.40
N GLU A 106 0.01 11.94 -13.49
CA GLU A 106 -0.35 10.55 -13.83
C GLU A 106 0.09 9.56 -12.73
N ARG A 107 1.35 9.66 -12.26
CA ARG A 107 1.89 8.82 -11.19
C ARG A 107 1.12 9.01 -9.89
N TYR A 108 0.87 10.25 -9.50
CA TYR A 108 0.06 10.58 -8.33
C TYR A 108 -1.35 9.97 -8.43
N GLN A 109 -2.03 10.14 -9.56
CA GLN A 109 -3.36 9.58 -9.78
C GLN A 109 -3.36 8.04 -9.76
N ARG A 110 -2.29 7.40 -10.23
CA ARG A 110 -2.12 5.95 -10.11
C ARG A 110 -2.05 5.52 -8.64
N ALA A 111 -1.20 6.17 -7.83
CA ALA A 111 -1.12 5.89 -6.40
C ALA A 111 -2.47 6.10 -5.69
N VAL A 112 -3.16 7.21 -5.98
CA VAL A 112 -4.50 7.48 -5.41
C VAL A 112 -5.49 6.36 -5.74
N ARG A 113 -5.53 5.90 -7.01
CA ARG A 113 -6.44 4.81 -7.42
C ARG A 113 -6.11 3.50 -6.72
N VAL A 114 -4.83 3.11 -6.68
CA VAL A 114 -4.40 1.86 -6.05
C VAL A 114 -4.71 1.88 -4.55
N GLN A 115 -4.42 2.99 -3.86
CA GLN A 115 -4.75 3.15 -2.44
C GLN A 115 -6.27 3.11 -2.19
N ALA A 116 -7.07 3.72 -3.05
CA ALA A 116 -8.53 3.66 -2.93
C ALA A 116 -9.08 2.22 -3.11
N ILE A 117 -8.51 1.45 -4.04
CA ILE A 117 -8.87 0.04 -4.24
C ILE A 117 -8.46 -0.79 -3.02
N TRP A 118 -7.22 -0.63 -2.55
CA TRP A 118 -6.73 -1.31 -1.35
C TRP A 118 -7.64 -1.05 -0.15
N ASN A 119 -7.94 0.21 0.14
CA ASN A 119 -8.78 0.58 1.28
C ASN A 119 -10.20 0.02 1.12
N ARG A 120 -10.79 0.11 -0.07
CA ARG A 120 -12.13 -0.47 -0.31
C ARG A 120 -12.14 -1.97 -0.04
N LEU A 121 -11.16 -2.71 -0.55
CA LEU A 121 -11.10 -4.16 -0.39
C LEU A 121 -10.86 -4.54 1.08
N THR A 122 -10.07 -3.77 1.82
CA THR A 122 -9.75 -4.07 3.21
C THR A 122 -10.80 -3.58 4.22
N GLU A 123 -11.53 -2.49 3.93
CA GLU A 123 -12.57 -1.93 4.81
C GLU A 123 -13.94 -2.59 4.61
N GLN A 124 -14.33 -2.98 3.39
CA GLN A 124 -15.68 -3.51 3.11
C GLN A 124 -15.94 -4.91 3.69
N GLN A 125 -14.92 -5.58 4.24
CA GLN A 125 -14.99 -6.99 4.66
C GLN A 125 -15.02 -7.17 6.19
N SER A 126 -15.60 -6.24 6.94
CA SER A 126 -15.87 -6.41 8.39
C SER A 126 -16.87 -7.55 8.64
N GLY A 127 -16.39 -8.80 8.69
CA GLY A 127 -17.16 -10.00 9.01
C GLY A 127 -16.56 -11.32 8.50
N ALA A 128 -15.78 -11.26 7.42
CA ALA A 128 -14.94 -12.36 6.89
C ALA A 128 -13.48 -11.90 6.86
N ASN A 129 -12.51 -12.78 6.56
CA ASN A 129 -11.10 -12.39 6.44
C ASN A 129 -10.97 -11.12 5.59
N PRO A 130 -10.56 -9.96 6.17
CA PRO A 130 -10.68 -8.63 5.55
C PRO A 130 -9.84 -8.48 4.27
N SER A 131 -9.14 -9.53 3.91
CA SER A 131 -8.15 -9.59 2.86
C SER A 131 -8.43 -10.67 1.82
N ALA A 132 -9.53 -11.41 1.94
CA ALA A 132 -9.92 -12.43 0.95
C ALA A 132 -10.11 -11.81 -0.44
N GLY A 133 -10.72 -10.63 -0.50
CA GLY A 133 -10.85 -9.84 -1.73
C GLY A 133 -9.53 -9.41 -2.40
N LEU A 134 -8.39 -9.46 -1.70
CA LEU A 134 -7.08 -9.20 -2.29
C LEU A 134 -6.54 -10.40 -3.07
N MET A 135 -7.04 -11.61 -2.78
CA MET A 135 -6.55 -12.87 -3.35
C MET A 135 -7.27 -13.28 -4.64
N TYR A 136 -8.17 -12.44 -5.16
CA TYR A 136 -8.67 -12.62 -6.52
C TYR A 136 -7.55 -12.39 -7.52
N SER A 137 -7.36 -13.32 -8.45
CA SER A 137 -6.33 -13.27 -9.50
C SER A 137 -6.17 -11.88 -10.15
N GLY A 138 -7.23 -11.32 -10.74
CA GLY A 138 -7.15 -9.99 -11.35
C GLY A 138 -6.74 -8.85 -10.39
N VAL A 139 -7.00 -9.00 -9.09
CA VAL A 139 -6.60 -8.02 -8.06
C VAL A 139 -5.13 -8.19 -7.72
N ILE A 140 -4.68 -9.41 -7.41
CA ILE A 140 -3.31 -9.65 -6.96
C ILE A 140 -2.30 -9.40 -8.09
N GLN A 141 -2.61 -9.82 -9.32
CA GLN A 141 -1.84 -9.43 -10.51
C GLN A 141 -1.79 -7.91 -10.68
N SER A 142 -2.91 -7.20 -10.51
CA SER A 142 -2.93 -5.73 -10.63
C SER A 142 -2.08 -5.05 -9.54
N LEU A 143 -2.11 -5.57 -8.31
CA LEU A 143 -1.31 -5.07 -7.20
C LEU A 143 0.19 -5.32 -7.42
N ALA A 144 0.57 -6.47 -7.98
CA ALA A 144 1.96 -6.79 -8.32
C ALA A 144 2.58 -5.74 -9.24
N HIS A 145 1.91 -5.44 -10.35
CA HIS A 145 2.31 -4.39 -11.30
C HIS A 145 2.28 -2.97 -10.73
N ASN A 146 1.75 -2.79 -9.52
CA ASN A 146 1.62 -1.50 -8.85
C ASN A 146 2.27 -1.50 -7.45
N PHE A 147 3.27 -2.33 -7.18
CA PHE A 147 4.01 -2.30 -5.90
C PHE A 147 4.60 -0.92 -5.57
N ASN A 148 4.99 -0.14 -6.58
CA ASN A 148 5.47 1.23 -6.38
C ASN A 148 4.37 2.23 -5.91
N CYS A 149 3.11 1.79 -5.90
CA CYS A 149 1.95 2.50 -5.39
C CYS A 149 1.51 1.98 -4.01
N LEU A 150 2.19 0.99 -3.43
CA LEU A 150 1.88 0.42 -2.12
C LEU A 150 2.84 0.91 -1.03
N LEU A 151 2.28 1.13 0.16
CA LEU A 151 3.05 1.37 1.37
C LEU A 151 3.80 0.11 1.80
N SER A 152 4.91 0.27 2.53
CA SER A 152 5.68 -0.88 3.05
C SER A 152 4.82 -1.84 3.88
N ALA A 153 3.93 -1.30 4.73
CA ALA A 153 3.00 -2.11 5.52
C ALA A 153 2.01 -2.92 4.65
N GLN A 154 1.59 -2.37 3.51
CA GLN A 154 0.68 -3.06 2.59
C GLN A 154 1.39 -4.18 1.84
N LYS A 155 2.65 -3.97 1.43
CA LYS A 155 3.48 -5.04 0.84
C LYS A 155 3.69 -6.19 1.82
N VAL A 156 3.98 -5.88 3.08
CA VAL A 156 4.11 -6.89 4.16
C VAL A 156 2.80 -7.64 4.35
N ALA A 157 1.67 -6.93 4.42
CA ALA A 157 0.36 -7.55 4.56
C ALA A 157 0.03 -8.46 3.37
N LEU A 158 0.33 -8.02 2.14
CA LEU A 158 0.10 -8.82 0.94
C LEU A 158 0.88 -10.14 0.98
N VAL A 159 2.17 -10.11 1.31
CA VAL A 159 2.99 -11.31 1.42
C VAL A 159 2.51 -12.22 2.55
N ALA A 160 2.15 -11.66 3.69
CA ALA A 160 1.59 -12.43 4.81
C ALA A 160 0.27 -13.12 4.45
N LEU A 161 -0.53 -12.54 3.54
CA LEU A 161 -1.75 -13.16 3.06
C LEU A 161 -1.45 -14.39 2.21
N VAL A 162 -0.49 -14.29 1.28
CA VAL A 162 -0.07 -15.42 0.46
C VAL A 162 0.45 -16.55 1.34
N GLU A 163 1.33 -16.24 2.30
CA GLU A 163 1.85 -17.23 3.26
C GLU A 163 0.75 -17.90 4.08
N GLY A 164 -0.30 -17.15 4.43
CA GLY A 164 -1.43 -17.63 5.22
C GLY A 164 -2.55 -18.31 4.42
N LEU A 165 -2.40 -18.48 3.09
CA LEU A 165 -3.38 -19.21 2.28
C LEU A 165 -3.31 -20.71 2.58
N ASP A 166 -4.36 -21.26 3.19
CA ASP A 166 -4.43 -22.70 3.51
C ASP A 166 -4.45 -23.59 2.25
N ASP A 167 -5.09 -23.11 1.19
CA ASP A 167 -5.20 -23.81 -0.09
C ASP A 167 -3.90 -23.67 -0.91
N PRO A 168 -3.17 -24.77 -1.17
CA PRO A 168 -1.93 -24.74 -1.92
C PRO A 168 -2.12 -24.25 -3.37
N GLU A 169 -3.21 -24.60 -4.05
CA GLU A 169 -3.44 -24.17 -5.44
C GLU A 169 -3.64 -22.64 -5.50
N MET A 170 -4.41 -22.10 -4.55
CA MET A 170 -4.61 -20.66 -4.42
C MET A 170 -3.30 -19.95 -4.05
N ARG A 171 -2.48 -20.54 -3.18
CA ARG A 171 -1.18 -20.01 -2.78
C ARG A 171 -0.22 -19.94 -3.96
N ASN A 172 -0.13 -21.01 -4.74
CA ASN A 172 0.78 -21.12 -5.88
C ASN A 172 0.37 -20.17 -7.00
N SER A 173 -0.94 -20.05 -7.25
CA SER A 173 -1.49 -19.05 -8.18
C SER A 173 -1.15 -17.62 -7.73
N ALA A 174 -1.35 -17.31 -6.45
CA ALA A 174 -1.00 -16.00 -5.89
C ALA A 174 0.51 -15.71 -5.98
N LEU A 175 1.34 -16.73 -5.77
CA LEU A 175 2.79 -16.64 -5.86
C LEU A 175 3.25 -16.39 -7.30
N GLU A 176 2.68 -17.11 -8.29
CA GLU A 176 2.91 -16.86 -9.72
C GLU A 176 2.59 -15.40 -10.08
N GLU A 177 1.43 -14.90 -9.66
CA GLU A 177 0.97 -13.56 -10.05
C GLU A 177 1.76 -12.42 -9.39
N ILE A 178 2.20 -12.59 -8.15
CA ILE A 178 3.10 -11.65 -7.48
C ILE A 178 4.51 -11.68 -8.08
N GLY A 179 4.93 -12.85 -8.56
CA GLY A 179 6.25 -13.10 -9.12
C GLY A 179 6.67 -12.16 -10.23
N ALA A 180 5.71 -11.69 -11.04
CA ALA A 180 5.98 -10.88 -12.23
C ALA A 180 6.75 -9.59 -11.91
N ASP A 181 6.49 -9.01 -10.74
CA ASP A 181 7.09 -7.77 -10.24
C ASP A 181 7.80 -7.99 -8.90
N LEU A 182 8.34 -9.20 -8.66
CA LEU A 182 9.02 -9.57 -7.41
C LEU A 182 10.10 -8.57 -7.00
N ALA A 183 10.84 -8.00 -7.96
CA ALA A 183 11.85 -6.97 -7.73
C ALA A 183 11.31 -5.66 -7.11
N GLY A 184 10.01 -5.39 -7.25
CA GLY A 184 9.33 -4.23 -6.64
C GLY A 184 9.07 -4.36 -5.13
N LEU A 185 9.35 -5.53 -4.56
CA LEU A 185 9.27 -5.79 -3.12
C LEU A 185 10.61 -5.54 -2.42
N PRO A 186 10.60 -5.18 -1.11
CA PRO A 186 11.82 -5.15 -0.30
C PRO A 186 12.55 -6.50 -0.27
N PRO A 187 13.88 -6.54 -0.14
CA PRO A 187 14.67 -7.77 -0.15
C PRO A 187 14.18 -8.85 0.83
N GLU A 188 13.72 -8.44 2.02
CA GLU A 188 13.20 -9.36 3.03
C GLU A 188 11.92 -10.06 2.57
N LEU A 189 11.08 -9.37 1.79
CA LEU A 189 9.85 -9.94 1.22
C LEU A 189 10.15 -10.81 0.00
N GLN A 190 11.13 -10.43 -0.82
CA GLN A 190 11.61 -11.27 -1.92
C GLN A 190 12.11 -12.63 -1.39
N GLN A 191 12.92 -12.63 -0.33
CA GLN A 191 13.43 -13.86 0.30
C GLN A 191 12.31 -14.79 0.77
N ARG A 192 11.24 -14.23 1.35
CA ARG A 192 10.09 -15.00 1.84
C ARG A 192 9.32 -15.67 0.71
N LEU A 193 9.06 -14.95 -0.38
CA LEU A 193 8.37 -15.52 -1.55
C LEU A 193 9.22 -16.58 -2.27
N VAL A 194 10.54 -16.38 -2.35
CA VAL A 194 11.46 -17.42 -2.87
C VAL A 194 11.45 -18.65 -1.98
N ALA A 195 11.43 -18.49 -0.65
CA ALA A 195 11.33 -19.62 0.28
C ALA A 195 10.01 -20.39 0.15
N LEU A 196 8.90 -19.70 -0.17
CA LEU A 196 7.64 -20.38 -0.48
C LEU A 196 7.75 -21.21 -1.77
N ALA A 197 8.39 -20.67 -2.81
CA ALA A 197 8.60 -21.39 -4.07
C ALA A 197 9.50 -22.63 -3.89
N GLU A 198 10.52 -22.55 -3.03
CA GLU A 198 11.38 -23.68 -2.69
C GLU A 198 10.66 -24.78 -1.89
N GLY A 199 9.57 -24.43 -1.22
CA GLY A 199 8.74 -25.37 -0.46
C GLY A 199 7.69 -26.11 -1.30
N LEU A 200 7.64 -25.89 -2.62
CA LEU A 200 6.69 -26.56 -3.51
C LEU A 200 7.09 -28.02 -3.74
N GLU A 201 6.15 -28.92 -3.49
CA GLU A 201 6.36 -30.38 -3.67
C GLU A 201 6.02 -30.84 -5.09
N ASP A 202 5.07 -30.18 -5.75
CA ASP A 202 4.63 -30.52 -7.09
C ASP A 202 5.49 -29.80 -8.15
N ALA A 203 5.95 -30.57 -9.15
CA ALA A 203 6.85 -30.06 -10.18
C ALA A 203 6.14 -29.12 -11.17
N GLU A 204 4.86 -29.34 -11.46
CA GLU A 204 4.08 -28.49 -12.36
C GLU A 204 3.80 -27.14 -11.69
N ASP A 205 3.43 -27.13 -10.41
CA ASP A 205 3.28 -25.91 -9.60
C ASP A 205 4.59 -25.12 -9.53
N CYS A 206 5.72 -25.81 -9.33
CA CYS A 206 7.04 -25.19 -9.33
C CYS A 206 7.32 -24.47 -10.66
N VAL A 207 6.99 -25.10 -11.80
CA VAL A 207 7.15 -24.49 -13.12
C VAL A 207 6.28 -23.23 -13.26
N PHE A 208 5.02 -23.27 -12.84
CA PHE A 208 4.13 -22.11 -12.93
C PHE A 208 4.63 -20.93 -12.09
N VAL A 209 5.05 -21.19 -10.86
CA VAL A 209 5.60 -20.16 -9.98
C VAL A 209 6.90 -19.57 -10.55
N LEU A 210 7.82 -20.42 -11.01
CA LEU A 210 9.08 -19.98 -11.62
C LEU A 210 8.83 -19.19 -12.92
N ARG A 211 7.77 -19.53 -13.66
CA ARG A 211 7.34 -18.73 -14.82
C ARG A 211 6.87 -17.34 -14.41
N GLY A 212 6.05 -17.24 -13.36
CA GLY A 212 5.64 -15.96 -12.79
C GLY A 212 6.83 -15.11 -12.38
N PHE A 213 7.85 -15.73 -11.77
CA PHE A 213 9.06 -15.04 -11.30
C PHE A 213 9.97 -14.58 -12.45
N GLY A 214 9.82 -15.16 -13.63
CA GLY A 214 10.74 -15.02 -14.76
C GLY A 214 11.02 -13.56 -15.16
N THR A 215 10.03 -12.67 -15.15
CA THR A 215 10.24 -11.25 -15.49
C THR A 215 10.88 -10.44 -14.35
N GLY A 216 10.61 -10.82 -13.10
CA GLY A 216 11.11 -10.13 -11.91
C GLY A 216 12.52 -10.56 -11.48
N VAL A 217 13.01 -11.71 -11.96
CA VAL A 217 14.25 -12.33 -11.48
C VAL A 217 15.49 -11.44 -11.65
N ALA A 218 15.55 -10.65 -12.73
CA ALA A 218 16.71 -9.80 -13.03
C ALA A 218 16.96 -8.69 -11.98
N GLY A 219 15.90 -8.26 -11.29
CA GLY A 219 15.98 -7.23 -10.25
C GLY A 219 16.27 -7.77 -8.86
N LEU A 220 16.43 -9.09 -8.70
CA LEU A 220 16.75 -9.71 -7.42
C LEU A 220 18.26 -9.68 -7.16
N ALA A 221 18.65 -9.80 -5.89
CA ALA A 221 20.04 -10.03 -5.53
C ALA A 221 20.58 -11.33 -6.18
N PRO A 222 21.85 -11.39 -6.59
CA PRO A 222 22.44 -12.57 -7.24
C PRO A 222 22.21 -13.88 -6.49
N GLU A 223 22.21 -13.83 -5.16
CA GLU A 223 21.98 -14.98 -4.29
C GLU A 223 20.56 -15.55 -4.46
N LEU A 224 19.55 -14.71 -4.65
CA LEU A 224 18.17 -15.14 -4.90
C LEU A 224 18.00 -15.66 -6.34
N GLN A 225 18.65 -15.03 -7.31
CA GLN A 225 18.65 -15.53 -8.69
C GLN A 225 19.25 -16.94 -8.76
N GLN A 226 20.37 -17.17 -8.07
CA GLN A 226 21.00 -18.48 -8.01
C GLN A 226 20.11 -19.53 -7.35
N ARG A 227 19.42 -19.19 -6.24
CA ARG A 227 18.47 -20.10 -5.59
C ARG A 227 17.35 -20.53 -6.53
N LEU A 228 16.78 -19.60 -7.28
CA LEU A 228 15.73 -19.90 -8.28
C LEU A 228 16.24 -20.77 -9.42
N LEU A 229 17.48 -20.54 -9.89
CA LEU A 229 18.11 -21.39 -10.91
C LEU A 229 18.37 -22.80 -10.39
N VAL A 230 18.84 -22.95 -9.14
CA VAL A 230 19.04 -24.26 -8.50
C VAL A 230 17.71 -24.98 -8.32
N LEU A 231 16.67 -24.27 -7.91
CA LEU A 231 15.32 -24.81 -7.80
C LEU A 231 14.81 -25.33 -9.16
N ALA A 232 14.95 -24.54 -10.22
CA ALA A 232 14.59 -24.94 -11.57
C ALA A 232 15.38 -26.15 -12.07
N ASP A 233 16.69 -26.18 -11.84
CA ASP A 233 17.59 -27.28 -12.25
C ASP A 233 17.32 -28.57 -11.46
N GLY A 234 16.86 -28.44 -10.20
CA GLY A 234 16.47 -29.54 -9.33
C GLY A 234 15.17 -30.25 -9.71
N ILE A 235 14.43 -29.76 -10.70
CA ILE A 235 13.21 -30.44 -11.19
C ILE A 235 13.59 -31.74 -11.90
N ASP A 236 13.03 -32.86 -11.43
CA ASP A 236 13.33 -34.21 -11.93
C ASP A 236 12.90 -34.43 -13.39
N GLU A 237 11.66 -34.03 -13.71
CA GLU A 237 11.08 -34.19 -15.05
C GLU A 237 11.78 -33.25 -16.04
N PRO A 238 12.49 -33.78 -17.06
CA PRO A 238 13.33 -32.98 -17.94
C PRO A 238 12.57 -31.90 -18.73
N ASN A 239 11.31 -32.17 -19.09
CA ASN A 239 10.48 -31.19 -19.79
C ASN A 239 10.12 -30.01 -18.88
N TYR A 240 9.75 -30.28 -17.63
CA TYR A 240 9.44 -29.25 -16.65
C TYR A 240 10.69 -28.45 -16.27
N ARG A 241 11.83 -29.10 -16.07
CA ARG A 241 13.12 -28.42 -15.87
C ARG A 241 13.44 -27.45 -17.00
N ALA A 242 13.31 -27.90 -18.26
CA ALA A 242 13.57 -27.05 -19.42
C ALA A 242 12.62 -25.84 -19.49
N LEU A 243 11.34 -26.03 -19.16
CA LEU A 243 10.36 -24.94 -19.11
C LEU A 243 10.69 -23.93 -18.01
N ALA A 244 11.00 -24.40 -16.80
CA ALA A 244 11.38 -23.54 -15.68
C ALA A 244 12.64 -22.71 -15.98
N LEU A 245 13.70 -23.35 -16.48
CA LEU A 245 14.95 -22.67 -16.85
C LEU A 245 14.74 -21.66 -18.00
N SER A 246 13.91 -22.00 -18.99
CA SER A 246 13.54 -21.08 -20.07
C SER A 246 12.81 -19.85 -19.54
N ALA A 247 11.88 -20.05 -18.61
CA ALA A 247 11.09 -18.96 -18.05
C ALA A 247 11.94 -18.00 -17.18
N LEU A 248 12.86 -18.53 -16.37
CA LEU A 248 13.84 -17.70 -15.65
C LEU A 248 14.82 -17.01 -16.61
N GLY A 249 15.25 -17.73 -17.65
CA GLY A 249 16.14 -17.20 -18.69
C GLY A 249 15.61 -15.94 -19.35
N ALA A 250 14.29 -15.83 -19.53
CA ALA A 250 13.64 -14.65 -20.12
C ALA A 250 13.99 -13.35 -19.36
N GLY A 251 14.04 -13.36 -18.03
CA GLY A 251 14.47 -12.20 -17.25
C GLY A 251 15.99 -12.05 -17.16
N VAL A 252 16.73 -13.16 -17.07
CA VAL A 252 18.20 -13.16 -16.93
C VAL A 252 18.93 -12.64 -18.18
N THR A 253 18.28 -12.59 -19.35
CA THR A 253 18.87 -11.97 -20.56
C THR A 253 19.25 -10.49 -20.42
N GLY A 254 18.84 -9.81 -19.34
CA GLY A 254 19.28 -8.46 -18.99
C GLY A 254 20.61 -8.36 -18.24
N LEU A 255 21.22 -9.49 -17.83
CA LEU A 255 22.53 -9.50 -17.15
C LEU A 255 23.65 -9.40 -18.19
N THR A 256 24.22 -8.21 -18.34
CA THR A 256 25.50 -8.04 -19.05
C THR A 256 26.62 -8.79 -18.31
N PRO A 257 27.57 -9.41 -19.03
CA PRO A 257 28.66 -10.19 -18.44
C PRO A 257 29.63 -9.35 -17.60
#